data_AF-A0A7C6W1W2-F1
#
_entry.id   AF-A0A7C6W1W2-F1
#
_cell.length_a   1.000
_cell.length_b   1.000
_cell.length_c   1.000
_cell.angle_alpha   90.00
_cell.angle_beta   90.00
_cell.angle_gamma   90.00
#
_symmetry.space_group_name_H-M   'P 1'
#
loop_
_entity.id
_entity.type
_entity.pdbx_description
1 polymer ?
#
loop_
_entity_poly.entity_id
_entity_poly.type
_entity_poly.pdbx_seq_one_letter_code
_entity_poly.pdbx_strand_id
1 'polypeptide(L)'
;MSYGHEKVFFKGVLSGIVVGLAATGYLAAYTFTGNKIIGGLLFSFALVTIVSRNYALYTGRIGYLLPKKPGYLVHILKVLLSNIVGVAIIGLLVKFSGIQVNGITMVEQATNTLNDKLVFQWYQTFILSIFCGILMYIGVDSSKKNISDVNKIFLLIGSVILFLVASFEHSIATLFYLFLGNVWSLKMILYILIMIVGNAVGGIFMNLMHHKIGEDL
;
A
#
# COMPACT_ATOMS: atom_id res chain seq x y z
N MET A 1 0.27 0.95 24.98
CA MET A 1 0.56 -0.50 24.99
C MET A 1 1.80 -0.78 24.15
N SER A 2 2.89 -1.18 24.80
CA SER A 2 4.10 -1.68 24.11
C SER A 2 3.80 -3.05 23.52
N TYR A 3 3.67 -3.14 22.19
CA TYR A 3 3.54 -4.44 21.54
C TYR A 3 4.92 -5.09 21.48
N GLY A 4 5.07 -6.28 22.06
CA GLY A 4 6.29 -7.08 21.92
C GLY A 4 6.68 -7.22 20.45
N HIS A 5 7.97 -7.13 20.14
CA HIS A 5 8.50 -7.06 18.77
C HIS A 5 7.99 -8.17 17.85
N GLU A 6 7.76 -9.38 18.37
CA GLU A 6 7.22 -10.53 17.62
C GLU A 6 5.80 -10.27 17.10
N LYS A 7 4.93 -9.66 17.91
CA LYS A 7 3.55 -9.34 17.51
C LYS A 7 3.52 -8.33 16.36
N VAL A 8 4.52 -7.44 16.28
CA VAL A 8 4.64 -6.45 15.20
C VAL A 8 5.01 -7.13 13.89
N PHE A 9 5.94 -8.08 13.92
CA PHE A 9 6.36 -8.82 12.73
C PHE A 9 5.18 -9.57 12.10
N PHE A 10 4.47 -10.39 12.88
CA PHE A 10 3.32 -11.14 12.36
C PHE A 10 2.19 -10.22 11.86
N LYS A 11 1.91 -9.12 12.56
CA LYS A 11 0.95 -8.11 12.06
C LYS A 11 1.39 -7.48 10.74
N GLY A 12 2.69 -7.31 10.52
CA GLY A 12 3.24 -6.81 9.27
C GLY A 12 3.15 -7.83 8.14
N VAL A 13 3.46 -9.10 8.42
CA VAL A 13 3.29 -10.19 7.44
C VAL A 13 1.82 -10.32 7.05
N LEU A 14 0.89 -10.29 8.01
CA LEU A 14 -0.55 -10.32 7.75
C LEU A 14 -1.01 -9.14 6.89
N SER A 15 -0.53 -7.92 7.15
CA SER A 15 -0.80 -6.78 6.26
C SER A 15 -0.31 -7.02 4.84
N GLY A 16 0.90 -7.56 4.66
CA GLY A 16 1.42 -7.88 3.32
C GLY A 16 0.60 -8.95 2.61
N ILE A 17 0.17 -10.00 3.32
CA ILE A 17 -0.71 -11.04 2.78
C ILE A 17 -2.03 -10.43 2.29
N VAL A 18 -2.68 -9.62 3.12
CA VAL A 18 -3.96 -9.00 2.75
C VAL A 18 -3.80 -8.06 1.55
N VAL A 19 -2.71 -7.27 1.49
CA VAL A 19 -2.39 -6.44 0.31
C VAL A 19 -2.22 -7.30 -0.94
N GLY A 20 -1.46 -8.41 -0.86
CA GLY A 20 -1.26 -9.30 -2.00
C GLY A 20 -2.55 -9.95 -2.51
N LEU A 21 -3.43 -10.38 -1.60
CA LEU A 21 -4.73 -10.96 -1.96
C LEU A 21 -5.63 -9.91 -2.64
N ALA A 22 -5.72 -8.71 -2.07
CA ALA A 22 -6.52 -7.63 -2.64
C ALA A 22 -5.96 -7.14 -3.99
N ALA A 23 -4.63 -7.10 -4.13
CA ALA A 23 -3.95 -6.79 -5.39
C ALA A 23 -4.20 -7.86 -6.46
N THR A 24 -4.26 -9.14 -6.09
CA THR A 24 -4.67 -10.23 -6.99
C THR A 24 -6.10 -10.02 -7.48
N GLY A 25 -7.03 -9.68 -6.57
CA GLY A 25 -8.42 -9.35 -6.91
C GLY A 25 -8.52 -8.11 -7.82
N TYR A 26 -7.71 -7.08 -7.57
CA TYR A 26 -7.61 -5.91 -8.44
C TYR A 26 -7.16 -6.29 -9.86
N LEU A 27 -6.08 -7.06 -10.00
CA LEU A 27 -5.58 -7.48 -11.31
C LEU A 27 -6.63 -8.32 -12.04
N ALA A 28 -7.26 -9.29 -11.38
CA ALA A 28 -8.30 -10.12 -11.98
C ALA A 28 -9.50 -9.29 -12.46
N ALA A 29 -10.04 -8.41 -11.63
CA ALA A 29 -11.18 -7.58 -12.02
C ALA A 29 -10.82 -6.55 -13.08
N TYR A 30 -9.64 -5.95 -13.02
CA TYR A 30 -9.18 -5.01 -14.03
C TYR A 30 -8.94 -5.70 -15.37
N THR A 31 -8.34 -6.90 -15.40
CA THR A 31 -8.18 -7.69 -16.63
C THR A 31 -9.53 -8.14 -17.19
N PHE A 32 -10.50 -8.46 -16.32
CA PHE A 32 -11.84 -8.87 -16.76
C PHE A 32 -12.66 -7.71 -17.35
N THR A 33 -12.58 -6.53 -16.74
CA THR A 33 -13.51 -5.41 -17.01
C THR A 33 -12.88 -4.20 -17.71
N GLY A 34 -11.56 -4.06 -17.67
CA GLY A 34 -10.86 -2.83 -18.03
C GLY A 34 -11.09 -1.64 -17.08
N ASN A 35 -11.81 -1.83 -15.96
CA ASN A 35 -12.27 -0.73 -15.11
C ASN A 35 -11.51 -0.66 -13.77
N LYS A 36 -10.69 0.40 -13.61
CA LYS A 36 -9.91 0.67 -12.39
C LYS A 36 -10.77 0.88 -11.14
N ILE A 37 -12.02 1.35 -11.28
CA ILE A 37 -12.94 1.55 -10.16
C ILE A 37 -13.40 0.20 -9.61
N ILE A 38 -13.78 -0.75 -10.48
CA ILE A 38 -14.19 -2.10 -10.06
C ILE A 38 -13.01 -2.81 -9.40
N GLY A 39 -11.82 -2.74 -10.02
CA GLY A 39 -10.60 -3.26 -9.40
C GLY A 39 -10.32 -2.59 -8.05
N GLY A 40 -10.47 -1.26 -7.97
CA GLY A 40 -10.19 -0.47 -6.76
C GLY A 40 -11.15 -0.76 -5.60
N LEU A 41 -12.41 -1.06 -5.88
CA LEU A 41 -13.37 -1.54 -4.88
C LEU A 41 -12.88 -2.85 -4.25
N LEU A 42 -12.40 -3.80 -5.06
CA LEU A 42 -11.84 -5.05 -4.55
C LEU A 42 -10.51 -4.83 -3.81
N PHE A 43 -9.65 -3.95 -4.31
CA PHE A 43 -8.41 -3.59 -3.62
C PHE A 43 -8.68 -2.98 -2.23
N SER A 44 -9.78 -2.25 -2.08
CA SER A 44 -10.16 -1.58 -0.82
C SER A 44 -10.35 -2.55 0.34
N PHE A 45 -10.63 -3.83 0.04
CA PHE A 45 -10.61 -4.90 1.04
C PHE A 45 -9.34 -4.92 1.87
N ALA A 46 -8.18 -4.57 1.28
CA ALA A 46 -6.92 -4.51 2.01
C ALA A 46 -6.93 -3.49 3.12
N LEU A 47 -7.19 -2.22 2.80
CA LEU A 47 -7.09 -1.15 3.79
C LEU A 47 -8.17 -1.27 4.86
N VAL A 48 -9.39 -1.64 4.48
CA VAL A 48 -10.50 -1.91 5.41
C VAL A 48 -10.12 -3.04 6.38
N THR A 49 -9.62 -4.17 5.88
CA THR A 49 -9.22 -5.30 6.75
C THR A 49 -8.06 -4.94 7.66
N ILE A 50 -7.02 -4.28 7.13
CA ILE A 50 -5.82 -3.92 7.89
C ILE A 50 -6.16 -2.99 9.05
N VAL A 51 -7.02 -2.00 8.81
CA VAL A 51 -7.45 -1.05 9.84
C VAL A 51 -8.35 -1.74 10.85
N SER A 52 -9.39 -2.46 10.42
CA SER A 52 -10.33 -3.16 11.30
C SER A 52 -9.65 -4.23 12.18
N ARG A 53 -8.60 -4.88 11.68
CA ARG A 53 -7.83 -5.90 12.43
C ARG A 53 -6.61 -5.33 13.17
N ASN A 54 -6.35 -4.02 13.06
CA ASN A 54 -5.17 -3.37 13.63
C ASN A 54 -3.86 -4.10 13.26
N TYR A 55 -3.74 -4.46 11.97
CA TYR A 55 -2.50 -4.98 11.39
C TYR A 55 -1.49 -3.85 11.16
N ALA A 56 -0.28 -4.19 10.73
CA ALA A 56 0.80 -3.25 10.61
C ALA A 56 1.18 -3.04 9.15
N LEU A 57 0.61 -2.02 8.50
CA LEU A 57 1.01 -1.60 7.16
C LEU A 57 1.96 -0.39 7.24
N TYR A 58 3.04 -0.42 6.49
CA TYR A 58 4.04 0.65 6.41
C TYR A 58 3.40 2.01 6.11
N THR A 59 2.64 2.11 5.02
CA THR A 59 2.03 3.36 4.55
C THR A 59 0.98 3.91 5.53
N GLY A 60 0.33 3.03 6.31
CA GLY A 60 -0.60 3.43 7.38
C GLY A 60 0.06 3.84 8.70
N ARG A 61 1.39 3.73 8.82
CA ARG A 61 2.12 4.05 10.06
C ARG A 61 3.21 5.09 9.90
N ILE A 62 3.85 5.16 8.73
CA ILE A 62 5.00 6.05 8.49
C ILE A 62 4.68 7.53 8.68
N GLY A 63 3.43 7.95 8.42
CA GLY A 63 3.01 9.34 8.64
C GLY A 63 3.13 9.81 10.09
N TYR A 64 3.10 8.89 11.06
CA TYR A 64 3.21 9.19 12.50
C TYR A 64 4.66 9.16 13.01
N LEU A 65 5.67 9.26 12.12
CA LEU A 65 7.08 9.15 12.50
C LEU A 65 7.57 10.32 13.37
N LEU A 66 7.36 11.56 12.92
CA LEU A 66 7.94 12.75 13.54
C LEU A 66 7.40 13.15 14.93
N PRO A 67 6.16 12.79 15.36
CA PRO A 67 5.76 12.98 16.76
C PRO A 67 6.30 11.89 17.72
N LYS A 68 7.09 10.91 17.25
CA LYS A 68 7.51 9.74 18.04
C LYS A 68 9.01 9.72 18.34
N LYS A 69 9.37 9.03 19.43
CA LYS A 69 10.76 8.82 19.86
C LYS A 69 11.58 8.09 18.77
N PRO A 70 12.92 8.26 18.71
CA PRO A 70 13.78 7.65 17.69
C PRO A 70 13.62 6.14 17.49
N GLY A 71 13.31 5.38 18.54
CA GLY A 71 13.05 3.93 18.45
C GLY A 71 11.84 3.56 17.57
N TYR A 72 10.97 4.51 17.24
CA TYR A 72 9.84 4.29 16.34
C TYR A 72 10.26 4.08 14.89
N LEU A 73 11.38 4.67 14.44
CA LEU A 73 11.90 4.42 13.08
C LEU A 73 12.25 2.93 12.90
N VAL A 74 12.93 2.34 13.88
CA VAL A 74 13.27 0.90 13.87
C VAL A 74 12.00 0.05 13.85
N HIS A 75 10.96 0.46 14.58
CA HIS A 75 9.65 -0.19 14.54
C HIS A 75 9.03 -0.13 13.14
N ILE A 76 9.06 1.02 12.47
CA ILE A 76 8.52 1.18 11.11
C ILE A 76 9.32 0.35 10.09
N LEU A 77 10.65 0.31 10.19
CA LEU A 77 11.49 -0.51 9.33
C LEU A 77 11.19 -2.00 9.50
N LYS A 78 10.97 -2.48 10.74
CA LYS A 78 10.50 -3.86 10.98
C LYS A 78 9.15 -4.12 10.32
N VAL A 79 8.22 -3.17 10.37
CA VAL A 79 6.91 -3.27 9.70
C VAL A 79 7.08 -3.36 8.18
N LEU A 80 7.91 -2.51 7.58
CA LEU A 80 8.19 -2.52 6.14
C LEU A 80 8.75 -3.87 5.68
N LEU A 81 9.78 -4.39 6.39
CA LEU A 81 10.35 -5.71 6.09
C LEU A 81 9.32 -6.83 6.22
N SER A 82 8.48 -6.77 7.25
CA SER A 82 7.41 -7.75 7.45
C SER A 82 6.34 -7.68 6.34
N ASN A 83 6.00 -6.47 5.86
CA ASN A 83 5.09 -6.31 4.73
C ASN A 83 5.69 -6.90 3.45
N ILE A 84 6.99 -6.69 3.19
CA ILE A 84 7.72 -7.28 2.06
C ILE A 84 7.59 -8.80 2.08
N VAL A 85 7.81 -9.44 3.24
CA VAL A 85 7.63 -10.90 3.39
C VAL A 85 6.20 -11.32 3.03
N GLY A 86 5.19 -10.63 3.55
CA GLY A 86 3.79 -10.96 3.26
C GLY A 86 3.42 -10.84 1.78
N VAL A 87 3.82 -9.75 1.11
CA VAL A 87 3.54 -9.59 -0.33
C VAL A 87 4.38 -10.54 -1.20
N ALA A 88 5.58 -10.91 -0.76
CA ALA A 88 6.41 -11.91 -1.45
C ALA A 88 5.75 -13.28 -1.42
N ILE A 89 5.24 -13.71 -0.26
CA ILE A 89 4.51 -14.99 -0.11
C ILE A 89 3.36 -15.05 -1.11
N ILE A 90 2.49 -14.05 -1.12
CA ILE A 90 1.32 -14.08 -2.01
C ILE A 90 1.70 -13.88 -3.48
N GLY A 91 2.64 -12.99 -3.79
CA GLY A 91 3.12 -12.78 -5.16
C GLY A 91 3.69 -14.06 -5.77
N LEU A 92 4.50 -14.80 -5.01
CA LEU A 92 5.06 -16.08 -5.45
C LEU A 92 4.00 -17.17 -5.56
N LEU A 93 3.09 -17.30 -4.60
CA LEU A 93 2.01 -18.29 -4.67
C LEU A 93 1.08 -18.05 -5.87
N VAL A 94 0.75 -16.79 -6.17
CA VAL A 94 -0.06 -16.42 -7.34
C VAL A 94 0.72 -16.65 -8.65
N LYS A 95 2.04 -16.42 -8.65
CA LYS A 95 2.90 -16.73 -9.80
C LYS A 95 2.87 -18.21 -10.16
N PHE A 96 2.86 -19.10 -9.16
CA PHE A 96 2.86 -20.55 -9.36
C PHE A 96 1.46 -21.19 -9.42
N SER A 97 0.37 -20.43 -9.20
CA SER A 97 -0.99 -20.97 -9.23
C SER A 97 -1.58 -21.15 -10.62
N GLY A 98 -0.99 -20.52 -11.65
CA GLY A 98 -1.48 -20.58 -13.03
C GLY A 98 -2.77 -19.80 -13.28
N ILE A 99 -3.15 -18.87 -12.39
CA ILE A 99 -4.35 -18.04 -12.57
C ILE A 99 -4.24 -17.21 -13.85
N GLN A 100 -5.31 -17.24 -14.64
CA GLN A 100 -5.49 -16.44 -15.85
C GLN A 100 -6.91 -15.89 -15.93
N VAL A 101 -7.05 -14.72 -16.54
CA VAL A 101 -8.33 -14.06 -16.80
C VAL A 101 -8.33 -13.61 -18.25
N ASN A 102 -9.35 -13.99 -19.01
CA ASN A 102 -9.45 -13.70 -20.45
C ASN A 102 -8.20 -14.11 -21.26
N GLY A 103 -7.57 -15.23 -20.88
CA GLY A 103 -6.35 -15.74 -21.52
C GLY A 103 -5.06 -15.01 -21.14
N ILE A 104 -5.12 -13.97 -20.29
CA ILE A 104 -3.95 -13.23 -19.78
C ILE A 104 -3.58 -13.79 -18.42
N THR A 105 -2.32 -14.17 -18.24
CA THR A 105 -1.83 -14.67 -16.94
C THR A 105 -1.67 -13.53 -15.93
N MET A 106 -1.81 -13.82 -14.64
CA MET A 106 -1.54 -12.81 -13.60
C MET A 106 -0.09 -12.30 -13.63
N VAL A 107 0.86 -13.14 -14.05
CA VAL A 107 2.28 -12.77 -14.23
C VAL A 107 2.43 -11.73 -15.34
N GLU A 108 1.80 -11.97 -16.49
CA GLU A 108 1.80 -11.04 -17.62
C GLU A 108 1.16 -9.71 -17.23
N GLN A 109 -0.01 -9.74 -16.59
CA GLN A 109 -0.69 -8.53 -16.16
C GLN A 109 0.15 -7.70 -15.16
N ALA A 110 0.80 -8.36 -14.20
CA ALA A 110 1.70 -7.70 -13.26
C ALA A 110 2.94 -7.11 -13.96
N THR A 111 3.48 -7.82 -14.95
CA THR A 111 4.62 -7.36 -15.78
C THR A 111 4.26 -6.09 -16.54
N ASN A 112 3.11 -6.07 -17.22
CA ASN A 112 2.60 -4.89 -17.91
C ASN A 112 2.42 -3.72 -16.95
N THR A 113 1.79 -3.98 -15.79
CA THR A 113 1.59 -2.97 -14.74
C THR A 113 2.92 -2.37 -14.27
N LEU A 114 4.00 -3.14 -14.13
CA LEU A 114 5.31 -2.64 -13.74
C LEU A 114 6.02 -1.87 -14.85
N ASN A 115 5.89 -2.33 -16.11
CA ASN A 115 6.47 -1.65 -17.25
C ASN A 115 5.89 -0.25 -17.43
N ASP A 116 4.57 -0.09 -17.25
CA ASP A 116 3.91 1.22 -17.27
C ASP A 116 4.48 2.17 -16.20
N LYS A 117 4.85 1.65 -15.03
CA LYS A 117 5.46 2.44 -13.94
C LYS A 117 6.88 2.89 -14.28
N LEU A 118 7.63 2.08 -15.02
CA LEU A 118 9.01 2.37 -15.40
C LEU A 118 9.13 3.40 -16.54
N VAL A 119 8.02 3.75 -17.20
CA VAL A 119 7.96 4.84 -18.20
C VAL A 119 8.15 6.21 -17.53
N PHE A 120 7.65 6.38 -16.31
CA PHE A 120 7.79 7.64 -15.58
C PHE A 120 9.25 7.96 -15.25
N GLN A 121 9.56 9.26 -15.22
CA GLN A 121 10.80 9.76 -14.66
C GLN A 121 10.80 9.61 -13.13
N TRP A 122 11.99 9.50 -12.54
CA TRP A 122 12.15 9.28 -11.11
C TRP A 122 11.41 10.33 -10.25
N TYR A 123 11.39 11.59 -10.67
CA TYR A 123 10.70 12.68 -9.95
C TYR A 123 9.18 12.61 -10.10
N GLN A 124 8.67 12.10 -11.23
CA GLN A 124 7.24 11.86 -11.42
C GLN A 124 6.79 10.73 -10.48
N THR A 125 7.54 9.62 -10.44
CA THR A 125 7.30 8.53 -9.49
C THR A 125 7.32 9.03 -8.05
N PHE A 126 8.28 9.89 -7.70
CA PHE A 126 8.35 10.49 -6.36
C PHE A 126 7.09 11.30 -6.00
N ILE A 127 6.64 12.19 -6.90
CA ILE A 127 5.44 13.01 -6.70
C ILE A 127 4.18 12.12 -6.58
N LEU A 128 4.02 11.14 -7.48
CA LEU A 128 2.90 10.19 -7.43
C LEU A 128 2.90 9.39 -6.12
N SER A 129 4.07 9.07 -5.56
CA SER A 129 4.18 8.42 -4.26
C SER A 129 3.86 9.33 -3.09
N ILE A 130 4.15 10.64 -3.18
CA ILE A 130 3.70 11.61 -2.18
C ILE A 130 2.18 11.62 -2.12
N PHE A 131 1.50 11.72 -3.26
CA PHE A 131 0.03 11.72 -3.29
C PHE A 131 -0.57 10.42 -2.75
N CYS A 132 0.04 9.27 -3.05
CA CYS A 132 -0.35 8.01 -2.42
C CYS A 132 -0.19 8.06 -0.89
N GLY A 133 0.95 8.54 -0.39
CA GLY A 133 1.21 8.69 1.04
C GLY A 133 0.19 9.57 1.76
N ILE A 134 -0.20 10.68 1.13
CA ILE A 134 -1.27 11.58 1.61
C ILE A 134 -2.58 10.81 1.77
N LEU A 135 -3.03 10.10 0.74
CA LEU A 135 -4.30 9.36 0.80
C LEU A 135 -4.27 8.21 1.82
N MET A 136 -3.14 7.50 1.92
CA MET A 136 -3.00 6.43 2.93
C MET A 136 -3.07 6.99 4.35
N TYR A 137 -2.47 8.16 4.60
CA TYR A 137 -2.61 8.85 5.88
C TYR A 137 -4.06 9.27 6.13
N ILE A 138 -4.71 9.97 5.19
CA ILE A 138 -6.09 10.45 5.34
C ILE A 138 -7.05 9.30 5.69
N GLY A 139 -7.00 8.19 4.95
CA GLY A 139 -7.87 7.04 5.21
C GLY A 139 -7.65 6.42 6.60
N VAL A 140 -6.38 6.20 6.97
CA VAL A 140 -6.05 5.60 8.27
C VAL A 140 -6.32 6.55 9.44
N ASP A 141 -6.01 7.83 9.31
CA ASP A 141 -6.23 8.82 10.36
C ASP A 141 -7.72 9.02 10.62
N SER A 142 -8.51 9.13 9.55
CA SER A 142 -9.97 9.25 9.62
C SER A 142 -10.63 8.07 10.32
N SER A 143 -10.07 6.86 10.20
CA SER A 143 -10.58 5.67 10.90
C SER A 143 -10.44 5.73 12.42
N LYS A 144 -9.59 6.62 12.94
CA LYS A 144 -9.36 6.83 14.39
C LYS A 144 -10.26 7.91 14.97
N LYS A 145 -10.89 8.73 14.12
CA LYS A 145 -11.77 9.82 14.54
C LYS A 145 -13.10 9.29 15.06
N ASN A 146 -13.75 10.09 15.91
CA ASN A 146 -15.09 9.79 16.45
C ASN A 146 -16.18 10.12 15.43
N ILE A 147 -16.21 9.36 14.33
CA ILE A 147 -17.21 9.42 13.26
C ILE A 147 -17.90 8.06 13.11
N SER A 148 -19.03 8.02 12.40
CA SER A 148 -19.75 6.77 12.14
C SER A 148 -18.89 5.73 11.41
N ASP A 149 -19.13 4.44 11.65
CA ASP A 149 -18.37 3.38 11.00
C ASP A 149 -18.58 3.36 9.47
N VAL A 150 -19.76 3.79 9.01
CA VAL A 150 -20.05 4.00 7.58
C VAL A 150 -19.09 5.04 6.99
N ASN A 151 -18.87 6.17 7.68
CA ASN A 151 -17.95 7.20 7.21
C ASN A 151 -16.50 6.72 7.21
N LYS A 152 -16.08 5.94 8.22
CA LYS A 152 -14.73 5.34 8.26
C LYS A 152 -14.52 4.43 7.05
N ILE A 153 -15.45 3.51 6.79
CA ILE A 153 -15.38 2.58 5.67
C ILE A 153 -15.36 3.35 4.34
N PHE A 154 -16.21 4.36 4.19
CA PHE A 154 -16.26 5.18 2.98
C PHE A 154 -14.93 5.90 2.71
N LEU A 155 -14.30 6.51 3.74
CA LEU A 155 -13.02 7.20 3.59
C LEU A 155 -11.87 6.22 3.29
N LEU A 156 -11.89 5.02 3.87
CA LEU A 156 -10.92 3.96 3.57
C LEU A 156 -11.05 3.48 2.11
N ILE A 157 -12.26 3.18 1.66
CA ILE A 157 -12.54 2.77 0.27
C ILE A 157 -12.20 3.90 -0.71
N GLY A 158 -12.65 5.11 -0.42
CA GLY A 158 -12.41 6.29 -1.23
C GLY A 158 -10.92 6.54 -1.43
N SER A 159 -10.12 6.50 -0.36
CA SER A 159 -8.67 6.68 -0.42
C SER A 159 -7.99 5.66 -1.33
N VAL A 160 -8.47 4.42 -1.33
CA VAL A 160 -7.95 3.34 -2.18
C VAL A 160 -8.33 3.52 -3.64
N ILE A 161 -9.61 3.74 -3.94
CA ILE A 161 -10.09 3.94 -5.30
C ILE A 161 -9.39 5.14 -5.94
N LEU A 162 -9.27 6.25 -5.21
CA LEU A 162 -8.68 7.48 -5.75
C LEU A 162 -7.23 7.27 -6.17
N PHE A 163 -6.40 6.60 -5.34
CA PHE A 163 -5.00 6.39 -5.70
C PHE A 163 -4.85 5.44 -6.90
N LEU A 164 -5.71 4.42 -7.03
CA LEU A 164 -5.67 3.48 -8.16
C LEU A 164 -6.13 4.12 -9.47
N VAL A 165 -7.24 4.86 -9.44
CA VAL A 165 -7.75 5.58 -10.61
C VAL A 165 -6.76 6.64 -11.06
N ALA A 166 -6.22 7.42 -10.13
CA ALA A 166 -5.20 8.45 -10.40
C ALA A 166 -3.80 7.87 -10.67
N SER A 167 -3.63 6.54 -10.60
CA SER A 167 -2.36 5.84 -10.84
C SER A 167 -1.20 6.32 -9.96
N PHE A 168 -1.50 6.65 -8.70
CA PHE A 168 -0.49 6.98 -7.70
C PHE A 168 0.30 5.74 -7.26
N GLU A 169 1.50 5.98 -6.76
CA GLU A 169 2.50 4.95 -6.56
C GLU A 169 2.60 4.47 -5.10
N HIS A 170 2.07 3.27 -4.83
CA HIS A 170 2.07 2.64 -3.51
C HIS A 170 3.20 1.60 -3.39
N SER A 171 4.21 1.87 -2.57
CA SER A 171 5.40 1.03 -2.37
C SER A 171 5.09 -0.46 -2.12
N ILE A 172 4.24 -0.78 -1.14
CA ILE A 172 3.92 -2.19 -0.79
C ILE A 172 3.17 -2.94 -1.91
N ALA A 173 2.27 -2.28 -2.64
CA ALA A 173 1.55 -2.88 -3.75
C ALA A 173 2.49 -3.13 -4.95
N THR A 174 3.40 -2.19 -5.22
CA THR A 174 4.43 -2.35 -6.26
C THR A 174 5.38 -3.51 -5.95
N LEU A 175 5.72 -3.73 -4.67
CA LEU A 175 6.49 -4.91 -4.25
C LEU A 175 5.74 -6.22 -4.53
N PHE A 176 4.42 -6.29 -4.29
CA PHE A 176 3.62 -7.46 -4.69
C PHE A 176 3.71 -7.71 -6.20
N TYR A 177 3.50 -6.67 -7.02
CA TYR A 177 3.60 -6.80 -8.48
C TYR A 177 5.01 -7.25 -8.90
N LEU A 178 6.07 -6.78 -8.23
CA LEU A 178 7.45 -7.20 -8.51
C LEU A 178 7.67 -8.69 -8.27
N PHE A 179 7.19 -9.23 -7.13
CA PHE A 179 7.31 -10.67 -6.85
C PHE A 179 6.49 -11.53 -7.81
N LEU A 180 5.34 -11.02 -8.28
CA LEU A 180 4.48 -11.71 -9.24
C LEU A 180 5.04 -11.66 -10.68
N GLY A 181 5.33 -10.46 -11.20
CA GLY A 181 5.74 -10.20 -12.58
C GLY A 181 7.24 -10.36 -12.86
N ASN A 182 8.08 -10.46 -11.82
CA ASN A 182 9.52 -10.75 -11.93
C ASN A 182 10.36 -9.73 -12.74
N VAL A 183 9.96 -8.45 -12.78
CA VAL A 183 10.67 -7.36 -13.49
C VAL A 183 11.85 -6.82 -12.65
N TRP A 184 12.72 -7.70 -12.19
CA TRP A 184 13.86 -7.34 -11.35
C TRP A 184 14.92 -6.58 -12.15
N SER A 185 15.18 -5.34 -11.75
CA SER A 185 16.26 -4.53 -12.30
C SER A 185 16.72 -3.51 -11.25
N LEU A 186 17.94 -2.99 -11.39
CA LEU A 186 18.44 -1.91 -10.52
C LEU A 186 17.49 -0.70 -10.58
N LYS A 187 16.98 -0.36 -11.77
CA LYS A 187 16.01 0.74 -11.96
C LYS A 187 14.74 0.50 -11.14
N MET A 188 14.15 -0.70 -11.20
CA MET A 188 12.93 -1.02 -10.45
C MET A 188 13.15 -0.96 -8.94
N ILE A 189 14.29 -1.44 -8.44
CA ILE A 189 14.65 -1.36 -7.02
C ILE A 189 14.77 0.10 -6.58
N LEU A 190 15.49 0.93 -7.34
CA LEU A 190 15.61 2.37 -7.07
C LEU A 190 14.25 3.07 -7.06
N TYR A 191 13.36 2.71 -8.00
CA TYR A 191 12.00 3.26 -8.05
C TYR A 191 11.19 2.86 -6.81
N ILE A 192 11.27 1.60 -6.35
CA ILE A 192 10.61 1.19 -5.10
C ILE A 192 11.13 1.98 -3.90
N LEU A 193 12.45 2.23 -3.82
CA LEU A 193 13.02 3.07 -2.76
C LEU A 193 12.47 4.50 -2.82
N ILE A 194 12.39 5.09 -4.02
CA ILE A 194 11.75 6.38 -4.25
C ILE A 194 10.30 6.35 -3.78
N MET A 195 9.55 5.28 -4.09
CA MET A 195 8.16 5.15 -3.67
C MET A 195 8.01 5.05 -2.15
N ILE A 196 8.88 4.29 -1.48
CA ILE A 196 8.92 4.17 -0.02
C ILE A 196 9.12 5.56 0.60
N VAL A 197 10.11 6.32 0.12
CA VAL A 197 10.39 7.68 0.60
C VAL A 197 9.26 8.64 0.28
N GLY A 198 8.72 8.62 -0.94
CA GLY A 198 7.60 9.49 -1.35
C GLY A 198 6.34 9.23 -0.50
N ASN A 199 5.99 7.96 -0.27
CA ASN A 199 4.89 7.60 0.63
C ASN A 199 5.12 8.11 2.06
N ALA A 200 6.37 8.07 2.55
CA ALA A 200 6.72 8.63 3.85
C ALA A 200 6.52 10.14 3.90
N VAL A 201 7.07 10.87 2.91
CA VAL A 201 6.97 12.32 2.81
C VAL A 201 5.52 12.77 2.79
N GLY A 202 4.68 12.14 1.96
CA GLY A 202 3.25 12.48 1.88
C GLY A 202 2.50 12.25 3.19
N GLY A 203 2.70 11.11 3.84
CA GLY A 203 2.03 10.81 5.11
C GLY A 203 2.50 11.70 6.26
N ILE A 204 3.80 11.96 6.34
CA ILE A 204 4.39 12.82 7.37
C ILE A 204 3.93 14.27 7.19
N PHE A 205 3.92 14.77 5.95
CA PHE A 205 3.43 16.10 5.63
C PHE A 205 2.00 16.32 6.12
N MET A 206 1.09 15.39 5.83
CA MET A 206 -0.30 15.49 6.31
C MET A 206 -0.41 15.46 7.82
N ASN A 207 0.35 14.59 8.48
CA ASN A 207 0.35 14.55 9.94
C ASN A 207 0.80 15.87 10.56
N LEU A 208 1.88 16.47 10.05
CA LEU A 208 2.36 17.76 10.53
C LEU A 208 1.35 18.89 10.27
N MET A 209 0.67 18.85 9.12
CA MET A 209 -0.37 19.84 8.80
C MET A 209 -1.56 19.73 9.75
N HIS A 210 -2.03 18.50 10.05
CA HIS A 210 -3.11 18.27 11.03
C HIS A 210 -2.69 18.75 12.43
N HIS A 211 -1.44 18.46 12.83
CA HIS A 211 -0.88 18.96 14.08
C HIS A 211 -0.91 20.49 14.18
N LYS A 212 -0.59 21.17 13.08
CA LYS A 212 -0.53 22.64 13.06
C LYS A 212 -1.91 23.32 13.15
N ILE A 213 -2.96 22.68 12.66
CA ILE A 213 -4.33 23.23 12.70
C ILE A 213 -5.11 22.83 13.97
N GLY A 214 -4.49 22.08 14.88
CA GLY A 214 -5.11 21.69 16.16
C GLY A 214 -6.14 20.57 16.04
N GLU A 215 -6.10 19.78 14.97
CA GLU A 215 -7.00 18.63 14.78
C GLU A 215 -6.46 17.33 15.43
N ASP A 216 -5.52 17.41 16.37
CA ASP A 216 -4.98 16.26 17.09
C ASP A 216 -5.85 15.80 18.25
N LEU A 217 -7.02 15.22 17.95
CA LEU A 217 -7.80 14.43 18.91
C LEU A 217 -8.36 13.17 18.24
#